data_AF-A0A257W444-F1
#
_entry.id   AF-A0A257W444-F1
#
_cell.length_a   1.000
_cell.length_b   1.000
_cell.length_c   1.000
_cell.angle_alpha   90.00
_cell.angle_beta   90.00
_cell.angle_gamma   90.00
#
_symmetry.space_group_name_H-M   'P 1'
#
loop_
_entity.id
_entity.type
_entity.pdbx_description
1 polymer ?
#
loop_
_entity_poly.entity_id
_entity_poly.type
_entity_poly.pdbx_seq_one_letter_code
_entity_poly.pdbx_strand_id
1 'polypeptide(L)'
;MVLVLGLGFGSVLAGLCSAGRIELGLVPLGAAGISFCSLGLFLAGRYGVSQPEIAFYGSCAALLGLGMCAGLFDVPLEAYLQHRSPPAHLGSVIAATNFLVFTGILGVSGLFYVLQGLLKMSAGSIFLLAGLGTIPVCVYIVTLLPATMLRMLAWVLAHGAYRLRYCGRQNVPLDGGVLLVPNHVTWVDGIILLVAVPRPVRFIVYADFVESPKLAWLARIFEIIPIKADGGPKKLMQSILTAREALKNGECVCIFAEGTLTRTGQMQPFQPGFLKILQGTGAPVVPVCLHGLWGSIFSFRDGKFFWKWPRAWRYPVSVLFGKPIDKVESADQVGQLVRELGMTAVEQHKDHELNPGRSFLRTCRRRAKHAKMADSTGLELTGSKLMASALAIGQVLRRNVLKSDESHVGILLPPTVGCALANVALTLSRRVTVNLNYTMTETDLRFC
;
A
#
# COMPACT_ATOMS: atom_id res chain seq x y z
N MET A 1 2.73 -34.99 -19.93
CA MET A 1 2.38 -33.71 -20.63
C MET A 1 1.65 -32.73 -19.72
N VAL A 2 0.59 -33.13 -18.99
CA VAL A 2 -0.19 -32.23 -18.11
C VAL A 2 0.66 -31.48 -17.06
N LEU A 3 1.59 -32.19 -16.40
CA LEU A 3 2.52 -31.59 -15.43
C LEU A 3 3.36 -30.45 -16.05
N VAL A 4 3.89 -30.66 -17.27
CA VAL A 4 4.74 -29.69 -17.98
C VAL A 4 3.93 -28.45 -18.40
N LEU A 5 2.69 -28.65 -18.83
CA LEU A 5 1.76 -27.54 -19.10
C LEU A 5 1.50 -26.72 -17.83
N GLY A 6 1.30 -27.41 -16.70
CA GLY A 6 1.17 -26.79 -15.39
C GLY A 6 2.39 -25.94 -15.05
N LEU A 7 3.59 -26.51 -15.21
CA LEU A 7 4.85 -25.80 -14.98
C LEU A 7 4.97 -24.53 -15.82
N GLY A 8 4.74 -24.62 -17.13
CA GLY A 8 4.76 -23.45 -18.02
C GLY A 8 3.77 -22.37 -17.59
N PHE A 9 2.55 -22.76 -17.21
CA PHE A 9 1.55 -21.82 -16.69
C PHE A 9 1.99 -21.18 -15.36
N GLY A 10 2.52 -21.98 -14.43
CA GLY A 10 3.06 -21.51 -13.15
C GLY A 10 4.19 -20.50 -13.31
N SER A 11 5.11 -20.74 -14.24
CA SER A 11 6.22 -19.82 -14.54
C SER A 11 5.73 -18.48 -15.10
N VAL A 12 4.76 -18.50 -16.01
CA VAL A 12 4.14 -17.26 -16.54
C VAL A 12 3.39 -16.52 -15.43
N LEU A 13 2.62 -17.23 -14.60
CA LEU A 13 1.92 -16.65 -13.47
C LEU A 13 2.88 -16.02 -12.47
N ALA A 14 4.00 -16.68 -12.16
CA ALA A 14 5.05 -16.13 -11.31
C ALA A 14 5.58 -14.80 -11.86
N GLY A 15 5.83 -14.73 -13.17
CA GLY A 15 6.25 -13.50 -13.85
C GLY A 15 5.21 -12.37 -13.78
N LEU A 16 3.93 -12.69 -14.02
CA LEU A 16 2.83 -11.72 -13.96
C LEU A 16 2.60 -11.18 -12.55
N CYS A 17 2.58 -12.06 -11.54
CA CYS A 17 2.44 -11.67 -10.12
C CYS A 17 3.65 -10.85 -9.63
N SER A 18 4.83 -11.14 -10.16
CA SER A 18 6.08 -10.44 -9.85
C SER A 18 6.11 -9.01 -10.39
N ALA A 19 5.35 -8.70 -11.46
CA ALA A 19 5.19 -7.33 -12.00
C ALA A 19 6.51 -6.53 -12.13
N GLY A 20 7.57 -7.20 -12.64
CA GLY A 20 8.90 -6.62 -12.87
C GLY A 20 9.83 -6.57 -11.65
N ARG A 21 9.50 -7.27 -10.55
CA ARG A 21 10.35 -7.38 -9.34
C ARG A 21 10.32 -8.80 -8.79
N ILE A 22 11.33 -9.18 -8.01
CA ILE A 22 11.42 -10.54 -7.48
C ILE A 22 10.52 -10.67 -6.25
N GLU A 23 9.46 -11.47 -6.36
CA GLU A 23 8.48 -11.67 -5.29
C GLU A 23 8.64 -13.05 -4.63
N LEU A 24 9.57 -13.15 -3.70
CA LEU A 24 9.84 -14.38 -2.93
C LEU A 24 8.62 -14.87 -2.11
N GLY A 25 7.57 -14.06 -1.95
CA GLY A 25 6.34 -14.47 -1.24
C GLY A 25 5.60 -15.61 -1.94
N LEU A 26 5.84 -15.79 -3.25
CA LEU A 26 5.27 -16.89 -4.04
C LEU A 26 5.86 -18.26 -3.67
N VAL A 27 7.09 -18.31 -3.13
CA VAL A 27 7.80 -19.56 -2.81
C VAL A 27 7.06 -20.38 -1.75
N PRO A 28 6.68 -19.83 -0.56
CA PRO A 28 5.86 -20.57 0.40
C PRO A 28 4.52 -21.07 -0.18
N LEU A 29 3.88 -20.28 -1.04
CA LEU A 29 2.62 -20.66 -1.69
C LEU A 29 2.83 -21.84 -2.66
N GLY A 30 3.92 -21.81 -3.44
CA GLY A 30 4.35 -22.91 -4.29
C GLY A 30 4.62 -24.18 -3.48
N ALA A 31 5.38 -24.09 -2.39
CA ALA A 31 5.70 -25.23 -1.52
C ALA A 31 4.43 -25.86 -0.89
N ALA A 32 3.53 -25.03 -0.36
CA ALA A 32 2.25 -25.49 0.18
C ALA A 32 1.39 -26.19 -0.90
N GLY A 33 1.34 -25.59 -2.10
CA GLY A 33 0.62 -26.14 -3.24
C GLY A 33 1.20 -27.45 -3.76
N ILE A 34 2.53 -27.62 -3.78
CA ILE A 34 3.21 -28.87 -4.12
C ILE A 34 2.81 -29.98 -3.14
N SER A 35 2.85 -29.69 -1.83
CA SER A 35 2.41 -30.64 -0.80
C SER A 35 0.95 -31.02 -0.99
N PHE A 36 0.06 -30.03 -1.19
CA PHE A 36 -1.37 -30.25 -1.35
C PHE A 36 -1.69 -31.09 -2.60
N CYS A 37 -1.10 -30.77 -3.75
CA CYS A 37 -1.32 -31.51 -4.99
C CYS A 37 -0.75 -32.93 -4.91
N SER A 38 0.38 -33.13 -4.23
CA SER A 38 0.96 -34.46 -4.00
C SER A 38 0.03 -35.35 -3.14
N LEU A 39 -0.57 -34.79 -2.09
CA LEU A 39 -1.60 -35.49 -1.31
C LEU A 39 -2.86 -35.76 -2.15
N GLY A 40 -3.22 -34.83 -3.05
CA GLY A 40 -4.29 -35.03 -4.03
C GLY A 40 -4.04 -36.23 -4.96
N LEU A 41 -2.80 -36.43 -5.41
CA LEU A 41 -2.41 -37.59 -6.23
C LEU A 41 -2.49 -38.91 -5.46
N PHE A 42 -2.15 -38.90 -4.16
CA PHE A 42 -2.38 -40.05 -3.30
C PHE A 42 -3.87 -40.41 -3.21
N LEU A 43 -4.73 -39.42 -3.00
CA LEU A 43 -6.18 -39.63 -2.94
C LEU A 43 -6.73 -40.15 -4.28
N ALA A 44 -6.34 -39.55 -5.40
CA ALA A 44 -6.75 -40.00 -6.73
C ALA A 44 -6.32 -41.45 -6.99
N GLY A 45 -5.11 -41.84 -6.58
CA GLY A 45 -4.63 -43.22 -6.65
C GLY A 45 -5.46 -44.21 -5.83
N ARG A 46 -6.02 -43.79 -4.70
CA ARG A 46 -6.89 -44.63 -3.85
C ARG A 46 -8.25 -44.92 -4.49
N TYR A 47 -8.80 -43.95 -5.23
CA TYR A 47 -10.06 -44.12 -5.96
C TYR A 47 -9.89 -44.78 -7.33
N GLY A 48 -8.65 -45.03 -7.79
CA GLY A 48 -8.37 -45.56 -9.12
C GLY A 48 -8.99 -46.91 -9.43
N VAL A 49 -9.22 -47.74 -8.41
CA VAL A 49 -9.83 -49.09 -8.59
C VAL A 49 -11.36 -49.02 -8.59
N SER A 50 -11.96 -48.13 -7.80
CA SER A 50 -13.41 -48.05 -7.63
C SER A 50 -14.09 -47.07 -8.58
N GLN A 51 -13.42 -45.99 -8.98
CA GLN A 51 -13.96 -44.92 -9.81
C GLN A 51 -12.87 -44.38 -10.77
N PRO A 52 -12.61 -45.09 -11.89
CA PRO A 52 -11.46 -44.82 -12.75
C PRO A 52 -11.52 -43.45 -13.44
N GLU A 53 -12.71 -42.97 -13.84
CA GLU A 53 -12.85 -41.65 -14.48
C GLU A 53 -12.50 -40.51 -13.50
N ILE A 54 -13.03 -40.57 -12.28
CA ILE A 54 -12.77 -39.56 -11.24
C ILE A 54 -11.28 -39.57 -10.86
N ALA A 55 -10.67 -40.75 -10.75
CA ALA A 55 -9.24 -40.87 -10.50
C ALA A 55 -8.39 -40.31 -11.63
N PHE A 56 -8.79 -40.50 -12.89
CA PHE A 56 -8.08 -39.97 -14.05
C PHE A 56 -8.13 -38.44 -14.09
N TYR A 57 -9.33 -37.84 -14.03
CA TYR A 57 -9.48 -36.38 -14.04
C TYR A 57 -8.87 -35.73 -12.80
N GLY A 58 -9.03 -36.37 -11.63
CA GLY A 58 -8.40 -35.94 -10.38
C GLY A 58 -6.87 -35.95 -10.46
N SER A 59 -6.28 -36.99 -11.05
CA SER A 59 -4.83 -37.07 -11.28
C SER A 59 -4.35 -36.02 -12.27
N CYS A 60 -5.11 -35.77 -13.35
CA CYS A 60 -4.79 -34.71 -14.31
C CYS A 60 -4.81 -33.33 -13.64
N ALA A 61 -5.86 -33.01 -12.87
CA ALA A 61 -5.97 -31.75 -12.15
C ALA A 61 -4.84 -31.58 -11.11
N ALA A 62 -4.54 -32.64 -10.36
CA ALA A 62 -3.47 -32.60 -9.36
C ALA A 62 -2.08 -32.50 -10.00
N LEU A 63 -1.81 -33.15 -11.13
CA LEU A 63 -0.55 -32.99 -11.88
C LEU A 63 -0.43 -31.58 -12.48
N LEU A 64 -1.51 -31.01 -13.01
CA LEU A 64 -1.52 -29.64 -13.51
C LEU A 64 -1.21 -28.65 -12.38
N GLY A 65 -1.90 -28.80 -11.24
CA GLY A 65 -1.68 -28.00 -10.05
C GLY A 65 -0.27 -28.15 -9.48
N LEU A 66 0.25 -29.38 -9.42
CA LEU A 66 1.61 -29.66 -8.98
C LEU A 66 2.65 -28.92 -9.84
N GLY A 67 2.50 -28.98 -11.16
CA GLY A 67 3.36 -28.26 -12.09
C GLY A 67 3.28 -26.75 -11.91
N MET A 68 2.05 -26.21 -11.82
CA MET A 68 1.84 -24.78 -11.59
C MET A 68 2.50 -24.31 -10.30
N CYS A 69 2.35 -25.05 -9.21
CA CYS A 69 2.96 -24.72 -7.92
C CYS A 69 4.49 -24.87 -7.94
N ALA A 70 5.04 -25.82 -8.72
CA ALA A 70 6.47 -25.92 -8.95
C ALA A 70 7.02 -24.67 -9.66
N GLY A 71 6.31 -24.16 -10.68
CA GLY A 71 6.70 -22.91 -11.36
C GLY A 71 6.66 -21.69 -10.42
N LEU A 72 5.65 -21.62 -9.54
CA LEU A 72 5.55 -20.56 -8.51
C LEU A 72 6.63 -20.67 -7.42
N PHE A 73 7.17 -21.86 -7.19
CA PHE A 73 8.24 -22.10 -6.23
C PHE A 73 9.62 -21.75 -6.81
N ASP A 74 9.90 -22.24 -8.01
CA ASP A 74 11.26 -22.27 -8.57
C ASP A 74 11.67 -20.93 -9.20
N VAL A 75 10.79 -20.34 -10.02
CA VAL A 75 11.09 -19.11 -10.77
C VAL A 75 11.49 -17.94 -9.86
N PRO A 76 10.76 -17.63 -8.76
CA PRO A 76 11.15 -16.53 -7.88
C PRO A 76 12.46 -16.81 -7.13
N LEU A 77 12.76 -18.07 -6.82
CA LEU A 77 13.96 -18.47 -6.10
C LEU A 77 15.20 -18.35 -6.98
N GLU A 78 15.13 -18.85 -8.22
CA GLU A 78 16.21 -18.70 -9.20
C GLU A 78 16.45 -17.23 -9.53
N ALA A 79 15.39 -16.46 -9.78
CA ALA A 79 15.50 -15.03 -10.06
C ALA A 79 16.14 -14.28 -8.88
N TYR A 80 15.81 -14.64 -7.64
CA TYR A 80 16.43 -14.08 -6.45
C TYR A 80 17.92 -14.39 -6.35
N LEU A 81 18.32 -15.65 -6.57
CA LEU A 81 19.71 -16.06 -6.55
C LEU A 81 20.53 -15.33 -7.61
N GLN A 82 20.00 -15.23 -8.83
CA GLN A 82 20.67 -14.50 -9.92
C GLN A 82 20.83 -13.01 -9.61
N HIS A 83 19.78 -12.36 -9.09
CA HIS A 83 19.81 -10.93 -8.81
C HIS A 83 20.70 -10.56 -7.61
N ARG A 84 20.80 -11.43 -6.60
CA ARG A 84 21.66 -11.20 -5.44
C ARG A 84 23.12 -11.58 -5.68
N SER A 85 23.40 -12.33 -6.74
CA SER A 85 24.77 -12.75 -7.05
C SER A 85 25.59 -11.57 -7.58
N PRO A 86 26.84 -11.38 -7.08
CA PRO A 86 27.76 -10.41 -7.67
C PRO A 86 27.96 -10.70 -9.17
N PRO A 87 27.98 -9.69 -10.05
CA PRO A 87 28.11 -9.91 -11.49
C PRO A 87 29.35 -10.76 -11.88
N ALA A 88 30.45 -10.60 -11.14
CA ALA A 88 31.69 -11.36 -11.35
C ALA A 88 31.58 -12.86 -11.06
N HIS A 89 30.60 -13.28 -10.25
CA HIS A 89 30.45 -14.67 -9.80
C HIS A 89 29.10 -15.30 -10.20
N LEU A 90 28.28 -14.59 -10.97
CA LEU A 90 26.95 -15.05 -11.39
C LEU A 90 26.99 -16.43 -12.04
N GLY A 91 27.92 -16.66 -12.98
CA GLY A 91 28.07 -17.95 -13.65
C GLY A 91 28.40 -19.10 -12.69
N SER A 92 29.28 -18.84 -11.70
CA SER A 92 29.64 -19.83 -10.69
C SER A 92 28.49 -20.16 -9.76
N VAL A 93 27.68 -19.16 -9.36
CA VAL A 93 26.50 -19.38 -8.53
C VAL A 93 25.47 -20.22 -9.29
N ILE A 94 25.17 -19.88 -10.55
CA ILE A 94 24.24 -20.66 -11.39
C ILE A 94 24.75 -22.09 -11.58
N ALA A 95 26.05 -22.27 -11.84
CA ALA A 95 26.64 -23.60 -11.99
C ALA A 95 26.53 -24.44 -10.70
N ALA A 96 26.81 -23.84 -9.53
CA ALA A 96 26.67 -24.49 -8.24
C ALA A 96 25.20 -24.87 -7.95
N THR A 97 24.26 -23.96 -8.24
CA THR A 97 22.82 -24.24 -8.11
C THR A 97 22.40 -25.41 -9.00
N ASN A 98 22.78 -25.40 -10.28
CA ASN A 98 22.48 -26.50 -11.21
C ASN A 98 23.08 -27.82 -10.73
N PHE A 99 24.32 -27.81 -10.25
CA PHE A 99 24.97 -29.00 -9.71
C PHE A 99 24.20 -29.58 -8.52
N LEU A 100 23.76 -28.75 -7.58
CA LEU A 100 22.93 -29.17 -6.43
C LEU A 100 21.57 -29.73 -6.89
N VAL A 101 20.92 -29.08 -7.86
CA VAL A 101 19.64 -29.54 -8.43
C VAL A 101 19.79 -30.91 -9.08
N PHE A 102 20.78 -31.11 -9.97
CA PHE A 102 21.01 -32.40 -10.63
C PHE A 102 21.39 -33.50 -9.64
N THR A 103 22.21 -33.18 -8.64
CA THR A 103 22.56 -34.11 -7.56
C THR A 103 21.31 -34.52 -6.77
N GLY A 104 20.44 -33.56 -6.44
CA GLY A 104 19.15 -33.81 -5.79
C GLY A 104 18.24 -34.70 -6.63
N ILE A 105 18.11 -34.42 -7.94
CA ILE A 105 17.31 -35.23 -8.87
C ILE A 105 17.83 -36.66 -8.94
N LEU A 106 19.15 -36.87 -9.02
CA LEU A 106 19.76 -38.20 -9.00
C LEU A 106 19.47 -38.94 -7.70
N GLY A 107 19.61 -38.26 -6.55
CA GLY A 107 19.29 -38.81 -5.23
C GLY A 107 17.82 -39.23 -5.11
N VAL A 108 16.89 -38.36 -5.54
CA VAL A 108 15.45 -38.65 -5.53
C VAL A 108 15.11 -39.78 -6.50
N SER A 109 15.77 -39.87 -7.65
CA SER A 109 15.58 -40.96 -8.61
C SER A 109 16.04 -42.31 -8.04
N GLY A 110 17.18 -42.33 -7.34
CA GLY A 110 17.65 -43.51 -6.60
C GLY A 110 16.69 -43.91 -5.47
N LEU A 111 16.19 -42.95 -4.70
CA LEU A 111 15.16 -43.19 -3.69
C LEU A 111 13.89 -43.77 -4.31
N PHE A 112 13.42 -43.21 -5.43
CA PHE A 112 12.27 -43.72 -6.17
C PHE A 112 12.46 -45.17 -6.60
N TYR A 113 13.64 -45.53 -7.12
CA TYR A 113 14.00 -46.91 -7.46
C TYR A 113 13.91 -47.85 -6.25
N VAL A 114 14.40 -47.43 -5.07
CA VAL A 114 14.30 -48.22 -3.83
C VAL A 114 12.85 -48.38 -3.39
N LEU A 115 12.08 -47.29 -3.35
CA LEU A 115 10.69 -47.30 -2.87
C LEU A 115 9.77 -48.14 -3.78
N GLN A 116 9.89 -47.97 -5.10
CA GLN A 116 9.06 -48.71 -6.05
C GLN A 116 9.59 -50.13 -6.31
N GLY A 117 10.90 -50.30 -6.46
CA GLY A 117 11.52 -51.57 -6.83
C GLY A 117 11.66 -52.53 -5.64
N LEU A 118 12.33 -52.09 -4.57
CA LEU A 118 12.64 -52.94 -3.42
C LEU A 118 11.47 -53.03 -2.44
N LEU A 119 10.85 -51.90 -2.11
CA LEU A 119 9.74 -51.85 -1.15
C LEU A 119 8.37 -52.05 -1.79
N LYS A 120 8.29 -52.15 -3.13
CA LYS A 120 7.05 -52.37 -3.90
C LYS A 120 5.92 -51.40 -3.54
N MET A 121 6.27 -50.16 -3.19
CA MET A 121 5.29 -49.15 -2.83
C MET A 121 4.48 -48.70 -4.05
N SER A 122 3.19 -48.45 -3.85
CA SER A 122 2.34 -47.88 -4.90
C SER A 122 2.75 -46.44 -5.23
N ALA A 123 2.51 -46.00 -6.47
CA ALA A 123 2.78 -44.62 -6.87
C ALA A 123 2.06 -43.59 -5.97
N GLY A 124 0.82 -43.89 -5.55
CA GLY A 124 0.08 -43.05 -4.61
C GLY A 124 0.79 -42.92 -3.26
N SER A 125 1.31 -44.02 -2.71
CA SER A 125 2.06 -44.01 -1.45
C SER A 125 3.36 -43.20 -1.55
N ILE A 126 4.01 -43.21 -2.71
CA ILE A 126 5.20 -42.39 -2.97
C ILE A 126 4.83 -40.90 -2.97
N PHE A 127 3.72 -40.51 -3.62
CA PHE A 127 3.23 -39.13 -3.57
C PHE A 127 2.79 -38.69 -2.17
N LEU A 128 2.25 -39.61 -1.35
CA LEU A 128 1.97 -39.33 0.06
C LEU A 128 3.25 -38.99 0.82
N LEU A 129 4.30 -39.80 0.67
CA LEU A 129 5.59 -39.55 1.31
C LEU A 129 6.21 -38.24 0.82
N ALA A 130 6.18 -37.96 -0.48
CA ALA A 130 6.69 -36.71 -1.05
C ALA A 130 5.92 -35.49 -0.53
N GLY A 131 4.58 -35.58 -0.47
CA GLY A 131 3.73 -34.53 0.09
C GLY A 131 4.05 -34.26 1.56
N LEU A 132 4.07 -35.31 2.39
CA LEU A 132 4.40 -35.19 3.82
C LEU A 132 5.82 -34.67 4.04
N GLY A 133 6.80 -35.11 3.25
CA GLY A 133 8.17 -34.64 3.30
C GLY A 133 8.34 -33.17 2.89
N THR A 134 7.42 -32.64 2.08
CA THR A 134 7.40 -31.23 1.67
C THR A 134 6.85 -30.30 2.76
N ILE A 135 6.02 -30.82 3.68
CA ILE A 135 5.41 -29.99 4.75
C ILE A 135 6.47 -29.35 5.67
N PRO A 136 7.47 -30.07 6.22
CA PRO A 136 8.53 -29.45 7.01
C PRO A 136 9.30 -28.37 6.25
N VAL A 137 9.57 -28.59 4.96
CA VAL A 137 10.24 -27.60 4.10
C VAL A 137 9.37 -26.36 3.94
N CYS A 138 8.08 -26.54 3.69
CA CYS A 138 7.12 -25.44 3.62
C CYS A 138 7.07 -24.65 4.94
N VAL A 139 6.99 -25.33 6.09
CA VAL A 139 7.01 -24.71 7.42
C VAL A 139 8.31 -23.92 7.61
N TYR A 140 9.45 -24.51 7.28
CA TYR A 140 10.75 -23.85 7.36
C TYR A 140 10.78 -22.57 6.52
N ILE A 141 10.34 -22.61 5.26
CA ILE A 141 10.29 -21.45 4.37
C ILE A 141 9.36 -20.36 4.92
N VAL A 142 8.17 -20.72 5.43
CA VAL A 142 7.24 -19.76 6.05
C VAL A 142 7.85 -19.09 7.28
N THR A 143 8.60 -19.83 8.10
CA THR A 143 9.31 -19.27 9.27
C THR A 143 10.52 -18.43 8.90
N LEU A 144 11.16 -18.72 7.76
CA LEU A 144 12.32 -17.99 7.26
C LEU A 144 11.94 -16.68 6.56
N LEU A 145 10.81 -16.65 5.84
CA LEU A 145 10.37 -15.52 5.02
C LEU A 145 8.97 -14.97 5.40
N PRO A 146 8.67 -14.73 6.69
CA PRO A 146 7.32 -14.34 7.11
C PRO A 146 6.90 -12.96 6.58
N ALA A 147 7.83 -12.00 6.55
CA ALA A 147 7.57 -10.64 6.06
C ALA A 147 7.18 -10.64 4.58
N THR A 148 7.89 -11.41 3.77
CA THR A 148 7.63 -11.52 2.33
C THR A 148 6.29 -12.19 2.06
N MET A 149 5.96 -13.26 2.79
CA MET A 149 4.68 -13.94 2.67
C MET A 149 3.50 -13.00 3.03
N LEU A 150 3.62 -12.29 4.16
CA LEU A 150 2.61 -11.33 4.59
C LEU A 150 2.49 -10.15 3.62
N ARG A 151 3.59 -9.67 3.05
CA ARG A 151 3.58 -8.61 2.03
C ARG A 151 2.88 -9.07 0.76
N MET A 152 3.12 -10.30 0.30
CA MET A 152 2.39 -10.85 -0.85
C MET A 152 0.89 -10.96 -0.55
N LEU A 153 0.51 -11.46 0.63
CA LEU A 153 -0.89 -11.54 1.03
C LEU A 153 -1.53 -10.14 1.04
N ALA A 154 -0.83 -9.15 1.63
CA ALA A 154 -1.25 -7.76 1.59
C ALA A 154 -1.38 -7.23 0.16
N TRP A 155 -0.47 -7.60 -0.75
CA TRP A 155 -0.52 -7.21 -2.17
C TRP A 155 -1.79 -7.75 -2.84
N VAL A 156 -2.10 -9.05 -2.66
CA VAL A 156 -3.30 -9.69 -3.23
C VAL A 156 -4.56 -9.02 -2.70
N LEU A 157 -4.65 -8.85 -1.37
CA LEU A 157 -5.81 -8.22 -0.73
C LEU A 157 -5.98 -6.77 -1.18
N ALA A 158 -4.88 -6.01 -1.26
CA ALA A 158 -4.93 -4.60 -1.67
C ALA A 158 -5.34 -4.43 -3.14
N HIS A 159 -4.84 -5.27 -4.07
CA HIS A 159 -5.23 -5.19 -5.49
C HIS A 159 -6.63 -5.73 -5.78
N GLY A 160 -7.13 -6.64 -4.93
CA GLY A 160 -8.52 -7.09 -4.94
C GLY A 160 -9.48 -6.02 -4.42
N ALA A 161 -9.14 -5.35 -3.31
CA ALA A 161 -9.98 -4.34 -2.67
C ALA A 161 -9.90 -2.96 -3.34
N TYR A 162 -8.73 -2.60 -3.89
CA TYR A 162 -8.43 -1.27 -4.43
C TYR A 162 -7.90 -1.34 -5.85
N ARG A 163 -8.15 -0.27 -6.62
CA ARG A 163 -7.46 -0.03 -7.89
C ARG A 163 -6.26 0.87 -7.61
N LEU A 164 -5.13 0.25 -7.28
CA LEU A 164 -3.89 0.95 -6.96
C LEU A 164 -3.25 1.54 -8.23
N ARG A 165 -2.89 2.82 -8.17
CA ARG A 165 -2.07 3.51 -9.17
C ARG A 165 -0.81 4.03 -8.49
N TYR A 166 0.33 3.87 -9.15
CA TYR A 166 1.62 4.32 -8.64
C TYR A 166 2.19 5.37 -9.58
N CYS A 167 2.57 6.54 -9.04
CA CYS A 167 3.29 7.57 -9.80
C CYS A 167 4.64 7.84 -9.14
N GLY A 168 5.69 7.95 -9.94
CA GLY A 168 7.03 8.27 -9.43
C GLY A 168 7.67 7.18 -8.58
N ARG A 169 7.18 5.92 -8.61
CA ARG A 169 7.72 4.81 -7.80
C ARG A 169 9.23 4.60 -7.98
N GLN A 170 9.76 4.91 -9.16
CA GLN A 170 11.19 4.90 -9.49
C GLN A 170 12.03 5.92 -8.70
N ASN A 171 11.40 6.92 -8.09
CA ASN A 171 12.07 7.92 -7.26
C ASN A 171 12.50 7.35 -5.90
N VAL A 172 12.00 6.16 -5.51
CA VAL A 172 12.45 5.48 -4.30
C VAL A 172 13.76 4.74 -4.60
N PRO A 173 14.88 5.11 -3.95
CA PRO A 173 16.15 4.41 -4.13
C PRO A 173 16.03 2.92 -3.77
N LEU A 174 16.51 2.06 -4.67
CA LEU A 174 16.52 0.61 -4.48
C LEU A 174 17.56 0.17 -3.42
N ASP A 175 18.66 0.91 -3.35
CA ASP A 175 19.78 0.69 -2.45
C ASP A 175 20.10 1.97 -1.66
N GLY A 176 20.80 1.82 -0.54
CA GLY A 176 21.11 2.93 0.37
C GLY A 176 19.93 3.37 1.24
N GLY A 177 20.20 4.21 2.24
CA GLY A 177 19.20 4.64 3.21
C GLY A 177 18.24 5.63 2.59
N VAL A 178 16.94 5.49 2.85
CA VAL A 178 15.93 6.46 2.39
C VAL A 178 14.85 6.64 3.45
N LEU A 179 14.46 7.89 3.69
CA LEU A 179 13.33 8.23 4.57
C LEU A 179 12.10 8.61 3.75
N LEU A 180 11.05 7.80 3.84
CA LEU A 180 9.74 8.09 3.27
C LEU A 180 8.92 8.94 4.24
N VAL A 181 8.38 10.07 3.76
CA VAL A 181 7.53 10.97 4.56
C VAL A 181 6.17 11.13 3.88
N PRO A 182 5.20 10.24 4.19
CA PRO A 182 3.83 10.31 3.69
C PRO A 182 2.92 11.25 4.51
N ASN A 183 1.80 11.66 3.91
CA ASN A 183 0.60 12.10 4.64
C ASN A 183 -0.12 10.92 5.31
N HIS A 184 -0.94 11.18 6.34
CA HIS A 184 -1.60 10.15 7.15
C HIS A 184 -3.13 10.25 7.14
N VAL A 185 -3.76 9.41 6.33
CA VAL A 185 -5.21 9.41 6.06
C VAL A 185 -5.93 8.28 6.80
N THR A 186 -5.37 7.07 6.79
CA THR A 186 -5.99 5.86 7.34
C THR A 186 -4.99 4.93 8.00
N TRP A 187 -5.46 3.96 8.78
CA TRP A 187 -4.59 2.89 9.29
C TRP A 187 -4.04 1.96 8.20
N VAL A 188 -4.76 1.86 7.08
CA VAL A 188 -4.37 0.99 5.95
C VAL A 188 -3.24 1.64 5.15
N ASP A 189 -2.89 2.90 5.41
CA ASP A 189 -1.79 3.62 4.77
C ASP A 189 -0.49 2.81 4.83
N GLY A 190 -0.15 2.24 5.99
CA GLY A 190 1.04 1.42 6.17
C GLY A 190 1.01 0.15 5.30
N ILE A 191 -0.15 -0.48 5.16
CA ILE A 191 -0.33 -1.67 4.29
C ILE A 191 -0.21 -1.28 2.82
N ILE A 192 -0.81 -0.15 2.41
CA ILE A 192 -0.69 0.36 1.04
C ILE A 192 0.77 0.68 0.72
N LEU A 193 1.50 1.33 1.63
CA LEU A 193 2.93 1.61 1.45
C LEU A 193 3.78 0.35 1.43
N LEU A 194 3.50 -0.64 2.28
CA LEU A 194 4.18 -1.94 2.28
C LEU A 194 4.11 -2.63 0.90
N VAL A 195 2.99 -2.46 0.19
CA VAL A 195 2.75 -3.00 -1.16
C VAL A 195 3.31 -2.06 -2.25
N ALA A 196 3.25 -0.76 -2.05
CA ALA A 196 3.63 0.27 -3.01
C ALA A 196 5.14 0.53 -3.09
N VAL A 197 5.90 0.25 -2.03
CA VAL A 197 7.35 0.46 -2.01
C VAL A 197 8.05 -0.79 -2.58
N PRO A 198 9.08 -0.66 -3.44
CA PRO A 198 9.71 -1.81 -4.11
C PRO A 198 10.59 -2.68 -3.20
N ARG A 199 10.94 -2.20 -2.01
CA ARG A 199 11.84 -2.85 -1.04
C ARG A 199 11.23 -2.89 0.37
N PRO A 200 11.75 -3.71 1.30
CA PRO A 200 11.26 -3.75 2.69
C PRO A 200 11.30 -2.37 3.35
N VAL A 201 10.25 -2.05 4.14
CA VAL A 201 10.09 -0.75 4.81
C VAL A 201 9.94 -0.95 6.30
N ARG A 202 10.73 -0.20 7.08
CA ARG A 202 10.59 -0.11 8.54
C ARG A 202 9.76 1.09 8.90
N PHE A 203 8.59 0.86 9.46
CA PHE A 203 7.68 1.92 9.88
C PHE A 203 8.03 2.41 11.28
N ILE A 204 8.01 3.72 11.48
CA ILE A 204 8.01 4.32 12.81
C ILE A 204 6.56 4.46 13.25
N VAL A 205 6.17 3.77 14.32
CA VAL A 205 4.78 3.68 14.79
C VAL A 205 4.71 3.98 16.27
N TYR A 206 3.68 4.70 16.71
CA TYR A 206 3.46 4.97 18.13
C TYR A 206 3.30 3.66 18.92
N ALA A 207 4.00 3.52 20.04
CA ALA A 207 4.14 2.24 20.73
C ALA A 207 2.79 1.66 21.21
N ASP A 208 1.85 2.52 21.59
CA ASP A 208 0.53 2.09 22.07
C ASP A 208 -0.27 1.35 20.99
N PHE A 209 0.04 1.59 19.71
CA PHE A 209 -0.58 0.88 18.59
C PHE A 209 -0.04 -0.54 18.41
N VAL A 210 1.10 -0.89 19.02
CA VAL A 210 1.71 -2.23 18.91
C VAL A 210 1.64 -3.02 20.22
N GLU A 211 0.83 -2.59 21.20
CA GLU A 211 0.71 -3.29 22.49
C GLU A 211 0.01 -4.64 22.40
N SER A 212 -0.95 -4.80 21.49
CA SER A 212 -1.66 -6.08 21.37
C SER A 212 -0.70 -7.19 20.89
N PRO A 213 -0.80 -8.43 21.41
CA PRO A 213 0.13 -9.51 21.06
C PRO A 213 0.23 -9.79 19.55
N LYS A 214 -0.89 -9.65 18.83
CA LYS A 214 -0.94 -9.83 17.37
C LYS A 214 -0.19 -8.71 16.64
N LEU A 215 -0.37 -7.46 17.05
CA LEU A 215 0.33 -6.32 16.46
C LEU A 215 1.81 -6.30 16.85
N ALA A 216 2.16 -6.71 18.07
CA ALA A 216 3.55 -6.90 18.49
C ALA A 216 4.28 -8.00 17.70
N TRP A 217 3.57 -9.08 17.34
CA TRP A 217 4.11 -10.12 16.47
C TRP A 217 4.34 -9.60 15.04
N LEU A 218 3.37 -8.88 14.46
CA LEU A 218 3.54 -8.24 13.15
C LEU A 218 4.65 -7.18 13.16
N ALA A 219 4.74 -6.39 14.23
CA ALA A 219 5.77 -5.38 14.41
C ALA A 219 7.18 -5.97 14.41
N ARG A 220 7.35 -7.17 14.99
CA ARG A 220 8.63 -7.90 14.94
C ARG A 220 8.95 -8.38 13.53
N ILE A 221 7.97 -8.91 12.80
CA ILE A 221 8.16 -9.40 11.43
C ILE A 221 8.57 -8.29 10.46
N PHE A 222 7.96 -7.11 10.59
CA PHE A 222 8.25 -5.95 9.75
C PHE A 222 9.29 -5.01 10.35
N GLU A 223 9.95 -5.42 11.44
CA GLU A 223 10.97 -4.66 12.15
C GLU A 223 10.56 -3.19 12.44
N ILE A 224 9.31 -3.00 12.83
CA ILE A 224 8.73 -1.70 13.18
C ILE A 224 9.54 -1.06 14.31
N ILE A 225 9.79 0.24 14.19
CA ILE A 225 10.49 1.05 15.18
C ILE A 225 9.43 1.72 16.06
N PRO A 226 9.15 1.22 17.27
CA PRO A 226 8.14 1.82 18.14
C PRO A 226 8.65 3.15 18.69
N ILE A 227 7.78 4.17 18.72
CA ILE A 227 8.07 5.48 19.32
C ILE A 227 7.17 5.70 20.54
N LYS A 228 7.78 5.97 21.70
CA LYS A 228 7.09 6.34 22.95
C LYS A 228 7.26 7.82 23.21
N ALA A 229 6.26 8.64 22.87
CA ALA A 229 6.31 10.08 23.14
C ALA A 229 6.01 10.39 24.62
N ASP A 230 5.19 9.56 25.26
CA ASP A 230 4.80 9.59 26.67
C ASP A 230 5.89 9.08 27.63
N GLY A 231 6.79 8.22 27.14
CA GLY A 231 7.85 7.59 27.92
C GLY A 231 9.05 8.48 28.26
N GLY A 232 8.96 9.78 27.98
CA GLY A 232 9.99 10.80 28.28
C GLY A 232 11.07 10.97 27.19
N PRO A 233 11.86 12.07 27.26
CA PRO A 233 12.80 12.46 26.20
C PRO A 233 13.84 11.41 25.81
N LYS A 234 14.27 10.57 26.76
CA LYS A 234 15.26 9.51 26.54
C LYS A 234 14.75 8.42 25.59
N LYS A 235 13.52 7.94 25.78
CA LYS A 235 12.93 6.87 24.93
C LYS A 235 12.62 7.37 23.52
N LEU A 236 12.17 8.62 23.41
CA LEU A 236 12.01 9.30 22.13
C LEU A 236 13.34 9.37 21.38
N MET A 237 14.41 9.81 22.05
CA MET A 237 15.74 9.88 21.46
C MET A 237 16.26 8.50 21.03
N GLN A 238 16.05 7.46 21.83
CA GLN A 238 16.44 6.10 21.46
C GLN A 238 15.75 5.65 20.17
N SER A 239 14.46 5.95 20.00
CA SER A 239 13.71 5.61 18.78
C SER A 239 14.26 6.34 17.55
N ILE A 240 14.63 7.62 17.72
CA ILE A 240 15.29 8.42 16.68
C ILE A 240 16.66 7.82 16.30
N LEU A 241 17.44 7.38 17.28
CA LEU A 241 18.74 6.74 17.05
C LEU A 241 18.60 5.40 16.31
N THR A 242 17.61 4.57 16.68
CA THR A 242 17.32 3.32 15.97
C THR A 242 16.95 3.58 14.51
N ALA A 243 16.09 4.57 14.25
CA ALA A 243 15.72 4.95 12.89
C ALA A 243 16.91 5.50 12.09
N ARG A 244 17.79 6.27 12.74
CA ARG A 244 19.02 6.79 12.14
C ARG A 244 19.96 5.65 11.75
N GLU A 245 20.13 4.66 12.61
CA GLU A 245 20.99 3.51 12.34
C GLU A 245 20.45 2.65 11.20
N ALA A 246 19.13 2.42 11.16
CA ALA A 246 18.47 1.77 10.03
C ALA A 246 18.76 2.49 8.70
N LEU A 247 18.66 3.82 8.66
CA LEU A 247 19.03 4.60 7.47
C LEU A 247 20.52 4.43 7.10
N LYS A 248 21.43 4.45 8.09
CA LYS A 248 22.87 4.24 7.84
C LYS A 248 23.20 2.85 7.31
N ASN A 249 22.45 1.83 7.76
CA ASN A 249 22.54 0.46 7.26
C ASN A 249 21.97 0.29 5.84
N GLY A 250 21.51 1.38 5.22
CA GLY A 250 20.97 1.35 3.88
C GLY A 250 19.51 0.94 3.82
N GLU A 251 18.76 1.00 4.92
CA GLU A 251 17.36 0.54 4.98
C GLU A 251 16.37 1.66 4.60
N CYS A 252 15.17 1.26 4.18
CA CYS A 252 14.07 2.18 3.90
C CYS A 252 13.23 2.38 5.16
N VAL A 253 13.23 3.60 5.70
CA VAL A 253 12.45 3.96 6.89
C VAL A 253 11.26 4.82 6.48
N CYS A 254 10.11 4.65 7.12
CA CYS A 254 8.90 5.44 6.85
C CYS A 254 8.35 6.06 8.13
N ILE A 255 8.05 7.37 8.10
CA ILE A 255 7.45 8.09 9.22
C ILE A 255 6.30 8.98 8.76
N PHE A 256 5.13 8.80 9.39
CA PHE A 256 3.97 9.67 9.20
C PHE A 256 4.15 10.95 10.01
N ALA A 257 4.68 12.00 9.38
CA ALA A 257 5.08 13.24 10.07
C ALA A 257 3.91 14.07 10.61
N GLU A 258 2.66 13.79 10.23
CA GLU A 258 1.46 14.42 10.80
C GLU A 258 1.21 14.02 12.27
N GLY A 259 1.76 12.88 12.73
CA GLY A 259 1.65 12.37 14.10
C GLY A 259 0.25 11.88 14.52
N THR A 260 -0.79 12.21 13.77
CA THR A 260 -2.17 11.75 13.99
C THR A 260 -2.88 11.48 12.67
N LEU A 261 -3.92 10.65 12.72
CA LEU A 261 -4.79 10.41 11.56
C LEU A 261 -5.69 11.62 11.32
N THR A 262 -5.79 12.05 10.05
CA THR A 262 -6.69 13.14 9.68
C THR A 262 -8.15 12.83 10.05
N ARG A 263 -8.83 13.80 10.67
CA ARG A 263 -10.26 13.75 10.99
C ARG A 263 -11.14 14.44 9.95
N THR A 264 -10.53 15.26 9.10
CA THR A 264 -11.23 16.10 8.12
C THR A 264 -10.91 15.71 6.68
N GLY A 265 -9.88 14.89 6.46
CA GLY A 265 -9.34 14.58 5.14
C GLY A 265 -8.33 15.61 4.64
N GLN A 266 -8.13 16.69 5.40
CA GLN A 266 -7.09 17.68 5.15
C GLN A 266 -5.77 17.23 5.78
N MET A 267 -4.67 17.51 5.08
CA MET A 267 -3.32 17.26 5.58
C MET A 267 -3.03 18.18 6.77
N GLN A 268 -2.51 17.60 7.85
CA GLN A 268 -2.07 18.34 9.02
C GLN A 268 -0.63 18.88 8.84
N PRO A 269 -0.20 19.86 9.67
CA PRO A 269 1.19 20.30 9.69
C PRO A 269 2.14 19.15 10.02
N PHE A 270 3.31 19.15 9.39
CA PHE A 270 4.32 18.11 9.57
C PHE A 270 5.20 18.46 10.77
N GLN A 271 5.42 17.48 11.65
CA GLN A 271 6.26 17.66 12.83
C GLN A 271 7.75 17.55 12.47
N PRO A 272 8.63 18.41 13.00
CA PRO A 272 10.06 18.43 12.65
C PRO A 272 10.87 17.26 13.22
N GLY A 273 10.27 16.36 13.99
CA GLY A 273 10.96 15.25 14.67
C GLY A 273 11.77 14.36 13.73
N PHE A 274 11.31 14.17 12.48
CA PHE A 274 12.03 13.37 11.49
C PHE A 274 13.34 14.02 11.02
N LEU A 275 13.49 15.34 11.12
CA LEU A 275 14.75 16.03 10.79
C LEU A 275 15.90 15.54 11.69
N LYS A 276 15.60 15.21 12.96
CA LYS A 276 16.59 14.62 13.87
C LYS A 276 17.03 13.22 13.44
N ILE A 277 16.16 12.47 12.77
CA ILE A 277 16.49 11.13 12.24
C ILE A 277 17.53 11.25 11.12
N LEU A 278 17.40 12.26 10.26
CA LEU A 278 18.27 12.50 9.10
C LEU A 278 19.67 13.01 9.45
N GLN A 279 19.85 13.60 10.63
CA GLN A 279 21.14 14.16 11.04
C GLN A 279 22.25 13.10 11.02
N GLY A 280 23.26 13.33 10.18
CA GLY A 280 24.43 12.46 10.06
C GLY A 280 24.19 11.13 9.33
N THR A 281 23.06 10.97 8.62
CA THR A 281 22.83 9.80 7.74
C THR A 281 23.20 10.06 6.30
N GLY A 282 23.00 11.28 5.79
CA GLY A 282 23.11 11.60 4.36
C GLY A 282 22.00 10.96 3.51
N ALA A 283 20.98 10.35 4.13
CA ALA A 283 19.90 9.67 3.44
C ALA A 283 18.91 10.68 2.83
N PRO A 284 18.50 10.53 1.56
CA PRO A 284 17.47 11.37 0.96
C PRO A 284 16.10 11.16 1.61
N VAL A 285 15.30 12.22 1.57
CA VAL A 285 13.86 12.18 1.89
C VAL A 285 13.05 12.06 0.61
N VAL A 286 12.14 11.11 0.57
CA VAL A 286 11.14 10.99 -0.51
C VAL A 286 9.76 11.39 0.06
N PRO A 287 9.18 12.53 -0.37
CA PRO A 287 7.83 12.88 0.00
C PRO A 287 6.84 11.95 -0.69
N VAL A 288 5.80 11.51 0.03
CA VAL A 288 4.83 10.56 -0.50
C VAL A 288 3.41 11.08 -0.30
N CYS A 289 2.58 11.04 -1.33
CA CYS A 289 1.16 11.36 -1.23
C CYS A 289 0.30 10.11 -1.42
N LEU A 290 -0.51 9.83 -0.41
CA LEU A 290 -1.59 8.86 -0.42
C LEU A 290 -2.90 9.59 -0.72
N HIS A 291 -3.43 9.38 -1.93
CA HIS A 291 -4.65 10.02 -2.43
C HIS A 291 -5.75 8.98 -2.68
N GLY A 292 -7.00 9.39 -2.46
CA GLY A 292 -8.16 8.52 -2.64
C GLY A 292 -8.39 7.51 -1.50
N LEU A 293 -7.66 7.59 -0.38
CA LEU A 293 -7.98 6.77 0.80
C LEU A 293 -9.12 7.37 1.65
N TRP A 294 -9.34 8.69 1.54
CA TRP A 294 -10.43 9.39 2.23
C TRP A 294 -11.79 9.06 1.59
N GLY A 295 -12.65 8.35 2.33
CA GLY A 295 -13.92 7.82 1.82
C GLY A 295 -13.92 6.33 1.49
N SER A 296 -12.78 5.65 1.64
CA SER A 296 -12.73 4.19 1.73
C SER A 296 -13.41 3.71 3.03
N ILE A 297 -13.68 2.40 3.08
CA ILE A 297 -14.33 1.75 4.24
C ILE A 297 -13.54 1.88 5.54
N PHE A 298 -12.23 2.20 5.48
CA PHE A 298 -11.34 2.33 6.65
C PHE A 298 -10.94 3.78 6.99
N SER A 299 -11.58 4.76 6.36
CA SER A 299 -11.38 6.19 6.71
C SER A 299 -12.31 6.64 7.84
N PHE A 300 -12.05 7.76 8.50
CA PHE A 300 -12.96 8.33 9.52
C PHE A 300 -14.17 9.09 8.95
N ARG A 301 -14.32 9.14 7.62
CA ARG A 301 -15.45 9.81 6.94
C ARG A 301 -16.79 9.26 7.45
N ASP A 302 -17.69 10.11 7.96
CA ASP A 302 -18.97 9.72 8.59
C ASP A 302 -18.88 9.26 10.07
N GLY A 303 -17.77 9.52 10.77
CA GLY A 303 -17.65 9.35 12.23
C GLY A 303 -17.46 7.91 12.74
N LYS A 304 -17.52 6.91 11.84
CA LYS A 304 -17.27 5.49 12.15
C LYS A 304 -16.00 4.99 11.45
N PHE A 305 -15.25 4.10 12.09
CA PHE A 305 -13.97 3.58 11.59
C PHE A 305 -14.10 2.28 10.78
N PHE A 306 -14.86 1.30 11.29
CA PHE A 306 -15.22 0.05 10.60
C PHE A 306 -16.72 0.00 10.26
N TRP A 307 -17.14 -0.96 9.43
CA TRP A 307 -18.54 -1.19 9.02
C TRP A 307 -19.15 -0.13 8.11
N LYS A 308 -18.50 0.11 6.97
CA LYS A 308 -19.11 0.85 5.84
C LYS A 308 -19.24 -0.07 4.65
N TRP A 309 -20.36 0.07 3.95
CA TRP A 309 -20.51 -0.58 2.65
C TRP A 309 -19.53 0.06 1.65
N PRO A 310 -18.76 -0.75 0.90
CA PRO A 310 -17.88 -0.24 -0.13
C PRO A 310 -18.67 0.61 -1.12
N ARG A 311 -18.24 1.86 -1.33
CA ARG A 311 -18.94 2.79 -2.25
C ARG A 311 -18.77 2.40 -3.73
N ALA A 312 -17.74 1.61 -4.02
CA ALA A 312 -17.45 1.08 -5.34
C ALA A 312 -16.68 -0.23 -5.21
N TRP A 313 -16.86 -1.11 -6.18
CA TRP A 313 -15.97 -2.25 -6.41
C TRP A 313 -14.60 -1.71 -6.86
N ARG A 314 -13.51 -2.07 -6.16
CA ARG A 314 -12.13 -1.60 -6.40
C ARG A 314 -11.97 -0.08 -6.32
N TYR A 315 -12.07 0.47 -5.11
CA TYR A 315 -11.96 1.91 -4.87
C TYR A 315 -10.59 2.45 -5.38
N PRO A 316 -10.56 3.54 -6.16
CA PRO A 316 -9.32 4.05 -6.72
C PRO A 316 -8.45 4.67 -5.63
N VAL A 317 -7.19 4.23 -5.55
CA VAL A 317 -6.19 4.77 -4.62
C VAL A 317 -4.93 5.04 -5.41
N SER A 318 -4.37 6.23 -5.24
CA SER A 318 -3.14 6.64 -5.90
C SER A 318 -2.05 6.89 -4.86
N VAL A 319 -0.87 6.32 -5.11
CA VAL A 319 0.33 6.53 -4.32
C VAL A 319 1.34 7.24 -5.20
N LEU A 320 1.70 8.46 -4.81
CA LEU A 320 2.63 9.30 -5.57
C LEU A 320 3.90 9.48 -4.75
N PHE A 321 5.04 9.16 -5.36
CA PHE A 321 6.36 9.34 -4.78
C PHE A 321 7.04 10.53 -5.46
N GLY A 322 7.35 11.57 -4.69
CA GLY A 322 8.07 12.74 -5.19
C GLY A 322 9.55 12.46 -5.44
N LYS A 323 10.26 13.44 -5.97
CA LYS A 323 11.71 13.34 -6.17
C LYS A 323 12.43 13.28 -4.82
N PRO A 324 13.50 12.49 -4.69
CA PRO A 324 14.31 12.45 -3.47
C PRO A 324 15.00 13.80 -3.22
N ILE A 325 15.15 14.16 -1.95
CA ILE A 325 15.74 15.43 -1.51
C ILE A 325 16.79 15.15 -0.46
N ASP A 326 18.04 15.52 -0.75
CA ASP A 326 19.18 15.24 0.14
C ASP A 326 19.28 16.25 1.30
N LYS A 327 18.90 17.50 1.04
CA LYS A 327 18.95 18.59 2.03
C LYS A 327 17.54 19.08 2.34
N VAL A 328 17.02 18.65 3.48
CA VAL A 328 15.72 19.12 3.99
C VAL A 328 15.97 20.26 4.97
N GLU A 329 15.47 21.44 4.62
CA GLU A 329 15.63 22.66 5.42
C GLU A 329 14.60 22.73 6.55
N SER A 330 13.36 22.29 6.28
CA SER A 330 12.25 22.38 7.24
C SER A 330 11.21 21.28 7.03
N ALA A 331 10.38 21.05 8.04
CA ALA A 331 9.24 20.14 7.93
C ALA A 331 8.18 20.67 6.94
N ASP A 332 8.02 21.99 6.87
CA ASP A 332 7.06 22.66 5.99
C ASP A 332 7.42 22.49 4.52
N GLN A 333 8.72 22.47 4.18
CA GLN A 333 9.21 22.17 2.83
C GLN A 333 8.70 20.80 2.36
N VAL A 334 8.88 19.76 3.19
CA VAL A 334 8.40 18.40 2.88
C VAL A 334 6.87 18.36 2.80
N GLY A 335 6.18 19.01 3.75
CA GLY A 335 4.72 19.12 3.73
C GLY A 335 4.18 19.82 2.47
N GLN A 336 4.86 20.86 1.99
CA GLN A 336 4.52 21.53 0.72
C GLN A 336 4.66 20.57 -0.47
N LEU A 337 5.75 19.82 -0.55
CA LEU A 337 5.96 18.86 -1.63
C LEU A 337 4.91 17.74 -1.62
N VAL A 338 4.53 17.25 -0.44
CA VAL A 338 3.43 16.28 -0.33
C VAL A 338 2.10 16.90 -0.78
N ARG A 339 1.85 18.18 -0.52
CA ARG A 339 0.67 18.91 -1.04
C ARG A 339 0.71 19.05 -2.56
N GLU A 340 1.87 19.36 -3.14
CA GLU A 340 2.07 19.43 -4.60
C GLU A 340 1.81 18.09 -5.29
N LEU A 341 2.27 16.99 -4.69
CA LEU A 341 1.90 15.64 -5.13
C LEU A 341 0.38 15.40 -5.03
N GLY A 342 -0.26 15.87 -3.96
CA GLY A 342 -1.71 15.83 -3.81
C GLY A 342 -2.45 16.60 -4.91
N MET A 343 -1.96 17.77 -5.30
CA MET A 343 -2.50 18.53 -6.44
C MET A 343 -2.37 17.72 -7.72
N THR A 344 -1.19 17.19 -8.01
CA THR A 344 -0.94 16.32 -9.18
C THR A 344 -1.91 15.13 -9.21
N ALA A 345 -2.17 14.50 -8.06
CA ALA A 345 -3.12 13.41 -7.94
C ALA A 345 -4.53 13.85 -8.32
N VAL A 346 -5.01 14.99 -7.83
CA VAL A 346 -6.32 15.54 -8.19
C VAL A 346 -6.39 15.85 -9.69
N GLU A 347 -5.33 16.40 -10.27
CA GLU A 347 -5.29 16.70 -11.71
C GLU A 347 -5.45 15.46 -12.57
N GLN A 348 -4.81 14.36 -12.19
CA GLN A 348 -4.93 13.07 -12.88
C GLN A 348 -6.31 12.41 -12.73
N HIS A 349 -7.16 12.89 -11.81
CA HIS A 349 -8.49 12.32 -11.53
C HIS A 349 -9.64 13.28 -11.88
N LYS A 350 -9.37 14.40 -12.56
CA LYS A 350 -10.37 15.43 -12.94
C LYS A 350 -11.58 14.84 -13.70
N ASP A 351 -11.40 13.77 -14.47
CA ASP A 351 -12.47 13.15 -15.28
C ASP A 351 -13.45 12.28 -14.49
N HIS A 352 -13.11 11.88 -13.26
CA HIS A 352 -13.89 10.94 -12.47
C HIS A 352 -14.67 11.58 -11.33
N GLU A 353 -14.38 12.83 -10.97
CA GLU A 353 -15.07 13.54 -9.88
C GLU A 353 -16.03 14.61 -10.41
N LEU A 354 -17.21 14.73 -9.78
CA LEU A 354 -18.09 15.86 -10.03
C LEU A 354 -17.37 17.13 -9.61
N ASN A 355 -17.36 18.15 -10.48
CA ASN A 355 -16.81 19.44 -10.10
C ASN A 355 -17.46 19.94 -8.79
N PRO A 356 -16.73 20.68 -7.94
CA PRO A 356 -17.21 21.08 -6.62
C PRO A 356 -18.58 21.77 -6.65
N GLY A 357 -18.83 22.61 -7.66
CA GLY A 357 -20.13 23.26 -7.88
C GLY A 357 -21.29 22.27 -8.10
N ARG A 358 -21.16 21.28 -8.99
CA ARG A 358 -22.21 20.25 -9.19
C ARG A 358 -22.37 19.36 -7.96
N SER A 359 -21.27 19.00 -7.30
CA SER A 359 -21.29 18.22 -6.07
C SER A 359 -22.06 18.94 -4.95
N PHE A 360 -21.83 20.26 -4.80
CA PHE A 360 -22.57 21.13 -3.89
C PHE A 360 -24.07 21.14 -4.20
N LEU A 361 -24.46 21.41 -5.46
CA LEU A 361 -25.87 21.46 -5.86
C LEU A 361 -26.58 20.12 -5.62
N ARG A 362 -25.93 19.00 -5.96
CA ARG A 362 -26.46 17.65 -5.70
C ARG A 362 -26.63 17.40 -4.20
N THR A 363 -25.67 17.82 -3.38
CA THR A 363 -25.71 17.66 -1.92
C THR A 363 -26.81 18.50 -1.27
N CYS A 364 -27.02 19.73 -1.75
CA CYS A 364 -28.09 20.61 -1.32
C CYS A 364 -29.47 20.05 -1.68
N ARG A 365 -29.64 19.53 -2.90
CA ARG A 365 -30.89 18.90 -3.35
C ARG A 365 -31.20 17.61 -2.57
N ARG A 366 -30.17 16.84 -2.21
CA ARG A 366 -30.33 15.61 -1.44
C ARG A 366 -30.72 15.94 0.01
N ARG A 367 -31.99 15.68 0.35
CA ARG A 367 -32.62 16.06 1.64
C ARG A 367 -32.58 17.58 1.85
N ALA A 368 -33.18 18.32 0.90
CA ALA A 368 -33.15 19.78 0.85
C ALA A 368 -33.67 20.50 2.12
N LYS A 369 -34.60 19.89 2.87
CA LYS A 369 -35.15 20.49 4.09
C LYS A 369 -34.29 20.27 5.35
N HIS A 370 -33.23 19.47 5.26
CA HIS A 370 -32.35 19.23 6.41
C HIS A 370 -31.22 20.27 6.49
N ALA A 371 -30.78 20.56 7.70
CA ALA A 371 -29.61 21.35 8.03
C ALA A 371 -28.35 20.84 7.30
N LYS A 372 -27.55 21.79 6.78
CA LYS A 372 -26.31 21.50 6.04
C LYS A 372 -25.12 22.31 6.53
N MET A 373 -25.34 23.54 6.98
CA MET A 373 -24.31 24.40 7.53
C MET A 373 -24.86 25.15 8.73
N ALA A 374 -24.01 25.32 9.74
CA ALA A 374 -24.26 26.17 10.89
C ALA A 374 -22.93 26.84 11.28
N ASP A 375 -22.98 27.99 11.93
CA ASP A 375 -21.81 28.65 12.51
C ASP A 375 -22.07 29.23 13.91
N SER A 376 -21.02 29.77 14.52
CA SER A 376 -21.05 30.34 15.87
C SER A 376 -21.87 31.62 16.01
N THR A 377 -22.34 32.21 14.89
CA THR A 377 -23.25 33.37 14.93
C THR A 377 -24.70 32.96 15.15
N GLY A 378 -24.97 31.64 15.18
CA GLY A 378 -26.32 31.08 15.28
C GLY A 378 -27.03 30.93 13.94
N LEU A 379 -26.35 31.25 12.82
CA LEU A 379 -26.90 31.06 11.50
C LEU A 379 -26.89 29.57 11.14
N GLU A 380 -28.07 29.02 10.82
CA GLU A 380 -28.25 27.66 10.33
C GLU A 380 -28.99 27.64 9.00
N LEU A 381 -28.42 26.94 8.00
CA LEU A 381 -28.99 26.84 6.66
C LEU A 381 -29.32 25.39 6.30
N THR A 382 -30.57 25.19 5.85
CA THR A 382 -31.02 23.96 5.20
C THR A 382 -30.51 23.89 3.76
N GLY A 383 -30.51 22.70 3.16
CA GLY A 383 -30.05 22.52 1.78
C GLY A 383 -30.72 23.44 0.74
N SER A 384 -32.03 23.68 0.85
CA SER A 384 -32.74 24.62 -0.04
C SER A 384 -32.33 26.06 0.18
N LYS A 385 -32.26 26.51 1.45
CA LYS A 385 -31.83 27.87 1.81
C LYS A 385 -30.39 28.12 1.39
N LEU A 386 -29.50 27.17 1.68
CA LEU A 386 -28.08 27.22 1.32
C LEU A 386 -27.88 27.37 -0.20
N MET A 387 -28.62 26.59 -1.00
CA MET A 387 -28.57 26.69 -2.47
C MET A 387 -29.08 28.05 -2.97
N ALA A 388 -30.22 28.53 -2.44
CA ALA A 388 -30.78 29.83 -2.83
C ALA A 388 -29.85 30.99 -2.46
N SER A 389 -29.31 30.98 -1.22
CA SER A 389 -28.35 31.98 -0.75
C SER A 389 -27.07 32.00 -1.58
N ALA A 390 -26.52 30.84 -1.94
CA ALA A 390 -25.31 30.77 -2.78
C ALA A 390 -25.55 31.37 -4.17
N LEU A 391 -26.71 31.13 -4.79
CA LEU A 391 -27.07 31.71 -6.09
C LEU A 391 -27.30 33.22 -5.99
N ALA A 392 -28.01 33.67 -4.95
CA ALA A 392 -28.27 35.09 -4.71
C ALA A 392 -26.98 35.87 -4.47
N ILE A 393 -26.09 35.38 -3.60
CA ILE A 393 -24.77 35.97 -3.34
C ILE A 393 -23.94 35.98 -4.63
N GLY A 394 -23.95 34.90 -5.40
CA GLY A 394 -23.26 34.87 -6.70
C GLY A 394 -23.77 35.92 -7.67
N GLN A 395 -25.08 36.21 -7.68
CA GLN A 395 -25.66 37.26 -8.51
C GLN A 395 -25.27 38.67 -8.02
N VAL A 396 -25.25 38.90 -6.70
CA VAL A 396 -24.81 40.18 -6.12
C VAL A 396 -23.33 40.43 -6.41
N LEU A 397 -22.46 39.44 -6.19
CA LEU A 397 -21.03 39.55 -6.44
C LEU A 397 -20.76 39.87 -7.92
N ARG A 398 -21.43 39.18 -8.86
CA ARG A 398 -21.27 39.44 -10.30
C ARG A 398 -21.79 40.79 -10.76
N ARG A 399 -22.76 41.38 -10.06
CA ARG A 399 -23.34 42.68 -10.44
C ARG A 399 -22.54 43.85 -9.88
N ASN A 400 -22.04 43.72 -8.65
CA ASN A 400 -21.59 44.88 -7.88
C ASN A 400 -20.10 44.84 -7.52
N VAL A 401 -19.48 43.67 -7.53
CA VAL A 401 -18.11 43.50 -6.98
C VAL A 401 -17.13 43.03 -8.04
N LEU A 402 -17.52 42.03 -8.83
CA LEU A 402 -16.62 41.30 -9.70
C LEU A 402 -16.72 41.78 -11.15
N LYS A 403 -15.58 42.02 -11.79
CA LYS A 403 -15.50 42.27 -13.23
C LYS A 403 -15.58 40.96 -14.02
N SER A 404 -15.90 41.00 -15.30
CA SER A 404 -16.09 39.80 -16.14
C SER A 404 -14.79 39.02 -16.40
N ASP A 405 -13.64 39.69 -16.36
CA ASP A 405 -12.30 39.16 -16.62
C ASP A 405 -11.57 38.61 -15.37
N GLU A 406 -12.04 38.94 -14.18
CA GLU A 406 -11.43 38.50 -12.91
C GLU A 406 -11.62 36.99 -12.65
N SER A 407 -10.62 36.18 -12.95
CA SER A 407 -10.70 34.71 -12.81
C SER A 407 -10.37 34.18 -11.41
N HIS A 408 -9.61 34.95 -10.61
CA HIS A 408 -9.11 34.57 -9.28
C HIS A 408 -9.55 35.58 -8.23
N VAL A 409 -10.14 35.12 -7.13
CA VAL A 409 -10.70 35.98 -6.08
C VAL A 409 -10.18 35.55 -4.72
N GLY A 410 -9.48 36.47 -4.04
CA GLY A 410 -9.11 36.35 -2.64
C GLY A 410 -10.31 36.62 -1.73
N ILE A 411 -10.56 35.74 -0.77
CA ILE A 411 -11.63 35.89 0.23
C ILE A 411 -10.97 36.12 1.58
N LEU A 412 -11.17 37.33 2.14
CA LEU A 412 -10.72 37.70 3.48
C LEU A 412 -11.93 37.74 4.43
N LEU A 413 -12.43 36.57 4.81
CA LEU A 413 -13.58 36.43 5.71
C LEU A 413 -13.28 35.38 6.79
N PRO A 414 -13.81 35.55 8.01
CA PRO A 414 -13.71 34.53 9.06
C PRO A 414 -14.43 33.22 8.65
N PRO A 415 -14.10 32.07 9.26
CA PRO A 415 -14.67 30.76 8.92
C PRO A 415 -16.13 30.62 9.39
N THR A 416 -17.03 31.36 8.74
CA THR A 416 -18.48 31.40 8.98
C THR A 416 -19.26 30.82 7.81
N VAL A 417 -20.58 30.63 7.97
CA VAL A 417 -21.49 30.25 6.88
C VAL A 417 -21.44 31.28 5.75
N GLY A 418 -21.22 32.57 6.07
CA GLY A 418 -21.03 33.62 5.07
C GLY A 418 -19.80 33.39 4.17
N CYS A 419 -18.66 33.03 4.77
CA CYS A 419 -17.45 32.68 4.01
C CYS A 419 -17.63 31.42 3.16
N ALA A 420 -18.30 30.40 3.70
CA ALA A 420 -18.63 29.20 2.93
C ALA A 420 -19.55 29.51 1.74
N LEU A 421 -20.56 30.36 1.93
CA LEU A 421 -21.44 30.85 0.87
C LEU A 421 -20.68 31.62 -0.21
N ALA A 422 -19.76 32.50 0.17
CA ALA A 422 -18.91 33.24 -0.78
C ALA A 422 -18.06 32.29 -1.64
N ASN A 423 -17.40 31.31 -1.01
CA ASN A 423 -16.62 30.28 -1.72
C ASN A 423 -17.47 29.51 -2.74
N VAL A 424 -18.66 29.07 -2.34
CA VAL A 424 -19.57 28.34 -3.22
C VAL A 424 -20.12 29.23 -4.33
N ALA A 425 -20.50 30.47 -4.02
CA ALA A 425 -21.03 31.43 -5.00
C ALA A 425 -20.03 31.73 -6.11
N LEU A 426 -18.76 31.92 -5.74
CA LEU A 426 -17.64 32.13 -6.66
C LEU A 426 -17.35 30.86 -7.48
N THR A 427 -17.37 29.68 -6.84
CA THR A 427 -17.23 28.39 -7.53
C THR A 427 -18.33 28.19 -8.58
N LEU A 428 -19.59 28.48 -8.24
CA LEU A 428 -20.73 28.41 -9.17
C LEU A 428 -20.63 29.45 -10.30
N SER A 429 -19.91 30.53 -10.07
CA SER A 429 -19.59 31.57 -11.05
C SER A 429 -18.32 31.27 -11.86
N ARG A 430 -17.75 30.07 -11.73
CA ARG A 430 -16.54 29.60 -12.43
C ARG A 430 -15.30 30.44 -12.12
N ARG A 431 -15.16 30.92 -10.89
CA ARG A 431 -13.97 31.63 -10.41
C ARG A 431 -13.20 30.77 -9.43
N VAL A 432 -11.88 30.92 -9.43
CA VAL A 432 -10.97 30.26 -8.48
C VAL A 432 -10.95 31.08 -7.20
N THR A 433 -11.21 30.44 -6.06
CA THR A 433 -11.21 31.11 -4.76
C THR A 433 -9.95 30.79 -3.98
N VAL A 434 -9.38 31.81 -3.34
CA VAL A 434 -8.26 31.67 -2.41
C VAL A 434 -8.71 32.26 -1.08
N ASN A 435 -8.83 31.43 -0.03
CA ASN A 435 -9.14 31.95 1.30
C ASN A 435 -7.86 32.50 1.93
N LEU A 436 -7.85 33.81 2.15
CA LEU A 436 -6.78 34.51 2.82
C LEU A 436 -6.97 34.38 4.34
N ASN A 437 -5.87 34.34 5.08
CA ASN A 437 -5.96 34.29 6.53
C ASN A 437 -6.46 35.64 7.05
N TYR A 438 -7.71 35.66 7.54
CA TYR A 438 -8.40 36.86 8.03
C TYR A 438 -7.77 37.47 9.30
N THR A 439 -6.82 36.79 9.93
CA THR A 439 -6.04 37.33 11.06
C THR A 439 -4.69 37.93 10.64
N MET A 440 -4.35 37.90 9.35
CA MET A 440 -3.11 38.51 8.86
C MET A 440 -3.13 40.02 9.01
N THR A 441 -1.96 40.58 9.30
CA THR A 441 -1.79 42.03 9.32
C THR A 441 -1.84 42.59 7.90
N GLU A 442 -2.14 43.89 7.76
CA GLU A 442 -2.12 44.56 6.45
C GLU A 442 -0.74 44.46 5.79
N THR A 443 0.33 44.48 6.58
CA THR A 443 1.70 44.28 6.13
C THR A 443 1.92 42.89 5.52
N ASP A 444 1.40 41.84 6.14
CA ASP A 444 1.52 40.48 5.60
C ASP A 444 0.67 40.29 4.34
N LEU A 445 -0.52 40.90 4.30
CA LEU A 445 -1.41 40.86 3.14
C LEU A 445 -0.84 41.56 1.90
N ARG A 446 -0.03 42.61 2.09
CA ARG A 446 0.67 43.29 0.98
C ARG A 446 1.89 42.51 0.47
N PHE A 447 2.40 41.57 1.27
CA PHE A 447 3.53 40.72 0.90
C PHE A 447 3.08 39.51 0.06
N CYS A 448 1.90 38.98 0.34
CA CYS A 448 1.22 37.95 -0.46
C CYS A 448 0.71 38.49 -1.80
#